data_AF-W6NGD4-F1
#
_entry.id   AF-W6NGD4-F1
#
_cell.length_a   1.000
_cell.length_b   1.000
_cell.length_c   1.000
_cell.angle_alpha   90.00
_cell.angle_beta   90.00
_cell.angle_gamma   90.00
#
_symmetry.space_group_name_H-M   'P 1'
#
loop_
_entity.id
_entity.type
_entity.pdbx_description
1 polymer ?
#
loop_
_entity_poly.entity_id
_entity_poly.type
_entity_poly.pdbx_seq_one_letter_code
_entity_poly.pdbx_strand_id
1 'polypeptide(L)'
;MKNHKKFNELIEESSRCLLCYDPPCSKACPVGKEPAAIIMSLRFKNYEGASYKAIEYLKKAGQCGKACNNKMYCQRNCIRGKIDRSIKIKIVQESLYKGNVYEEVK
;
A
#
# COMPACT_ATOMS: atom_id res chain seq x y z
N MET A 1 21.06 -3.26 9.22
CA MET A 1 20.84 -1.79 9.23
C MET A 1 20.05 -1.23 8.04
N LYS A 2 20.30 -1.63 6.77
CA LYS A 2 19.56 -1.06 5.61
C LYS A 2 18.06 -1.39 5.57
N ASN A 3 17.65 -2.55 6.08
CA ASN A 3 16.26 -2.99 6.10
C ASN A 3 15.43 -2.16 7.10
N HIS A 4 15.92 -2.02 8.34
CA HIS A 4 15.27 -1.21 9.37
C HIS A 4 14.92 0.23 8.95
N LYS A 5 15.82 0.92 8.20
CA LYS A 5 15.53 2.26 7.68
C LYS A 5 14.35 2.27 6.70
N LYS A 6 14.25 1.27 5.82
CA LYS A 6 13.15 1.14 4.85
C LYS A 6 11.82 0.83 5.51
N PHE A 7 11.81 0.06 6.60
CA PHE A 7 10.60 -0.18 7.38
C PHE A 7 10.10 1.09 8.06
N ASN A 8 10.98 1.87 8.70
CA ASN A 8 10.57 3.13 9.31
C ASN A 8 9.98 4.11 8.26
N GLU A 9 10.63 4.26 7.11
CA GLU A 9 10.10 5.05 5.98
C GLU A 9 8.71 4.55 5.52
N LEU A 10 8.49 3.24 5.55
CA LEU A 10 7.21 2.65 5.19
C LEU A 10 6.11 2.94 6.23
N ILE A 11 6.44 2.86 7.52
CA ILE A 11 5.52 3.19 8.61
C ILE A 11 5.16 4.68 8.58
N GLU A 12 6.14 5.55 8.38
CA GLU A 12 5.94 6.99 8.20
C GLU A 12 5.03 7.28 7.00
N GLU A 13 5.27 6.62 5.86
CA GLU A 13 4.45 6.77 4.68
C GLU A 13 3.00 6.30 4.91
N SER A 14 2.80 5.17 5.61
CA SER A 14 1.46 4.68 5.95
C SER A 14 0.71 5.63 6.89
N SER A 15 1.44 6.29 7.79
CA SER A 15 0.90 7.24 8.77
C SER A 15 0.37 8.52 8.11
N ARG A 16 0.86 8.86 6.91
CA ARG A 16 0.35 9.98 6.11
C ARG A 16 -1.03 9.72 5.49
N CYS A 17 -1.48 8.46 5.43
CA CYS A 17 -2.79 8.11 4.86
C CYS A 17 -3.91 8.92 5.55
N LEU A 18 -4.96 9.29 4.82
CA LEU A 18 -6.06 10.07 5.40
C LEU A 18 -7.20 9.19 5.95
N LEU A 19 -7.10 7.86 5.85
CA LEU A 19 -8.15 6.91 6.26
C LEU A 19 -9.52 7.32 5.74
N CYS A 20 -9.60 7.59 4.43
CA CYS A 20 -10.81 8.07 3.79
C CYS A 20 -11.97 7.09 3.98
N TYR A 21 -13.13 7.60 4.40
CA TYR A 21 -14.37 6.81 4.51
C TYR A 21 -14.77 6.20 3.17
N ASP A 22 -14.71 6.99 2.10
CA ASP A 22 -14.96 6.55 0.73
C ASP A 22 -13.66 6.63 -0.10
N PRO A 23 -12.79 5.60 -0.07
CA PRO A 23 -11.43 5.72 -0.56
C PRO A 23 -11.35 5.73 -2.09
N PRO A 24 -11.01 6.88 -2.73
CA PRO A 24 -10.90 6.95 -4.19
C PRO A 24 -9.76 6.08 -4.74
N CYS A 25 -8.73 5.81 -3.93
CA CYS A 25 -7.65 4.93 -4.31
C CYS A 25 -8.08 3.46 -4.46
N SER A 26 -9.06 3.00 -3.68
CA SER A 26 -9.63 1.64 -3.82
C SER A 26 -10.57 1.57 -5.02
N LYS A 27 -11.48 2.55 -5.16
CA LYS A 27 -12.40 2.63 -6.31
C LYS A 27 -11.68 2.67 -7.66
N ALA A 28 -10.53 3.32 -7.72
CA ALA A 28 -9.76 3.44 -8.95
C ALA A 28 -9.06 2.14 -9.37
N CYS A 29 -8.96 1.12 -8.51
CA CYS A 29 -8.22 -0.09 -8.84
C CYS A 29 -9.01 -0.97 -9.83
N PRO A 30 -8.50 -1.21 -11.05
CA PRO A 30 -9.25 -1.91 -12.10
C PRO A 30 -9.50 -3.40 -11.82
N VAL A 31 -8.79 -3.97 -10.84
CA VAL A 31 -8.89 -5.38 -10.44
C VAL A 31 -9.45 -5.53 -9.01
N GLY A 32 -10.09 -4.48 -8.48
CA GLY A 32 -10.78 -4.52 -7.20
C GLY A 32 -9.88 -4.70 -5.97
N LYS A 33 -8.59 -4.32 -6.05
CA LYS A 33 -7.75 -4.29 -4.85
C LYS A 33 -8.21 -3.16 -3.93
N GLU A 34 -7.99 -3.33 -2.64
CA GLU A 34 -8.28 -2.32 -1.63
C GLU A 34 -7.01 -1.70 -1.00
N PRO A 35 -6.27 -0.82 -1.73
CA PRO A 35 -5.16 -0.05 -1.18
C PRO A 35 -5.43 0.60 0.18
N ALA A 36 -6.62 1.18 0.37
CA ALA A 36 -6.97 1.81 1.63
C ALA A 36 -6.97 0.81 2.79
N ALA A 37 -7.58 -0.37 2.59
CA ALA A 37 -7.64 -1.41 3.61
C ALA A 37 -6.25 -1.99 3.94
N ILE A 38 -5.39 -2.14 2.94
CA ILE A 38 -3.99 -2.61 3.12
C ILE A 38 -3.19 -1.59 3.93
N ILE A 39 -3.23 -0.32 3.53
CA ILE A 39 -2.48 0.77 4.20
C ILE A 39 -3.03 1.00 5.62
N MET A 40 -4.34 0.86 5.82
CA MET A 40 -4.95 0.94 7.14
C MET A 40 -4.46 -0.17 8.07
N SER A 41 -4.41 -1.42 7.60
CA SER A 41 -3.83 -2.53 8.36
C SER A 41 -2.37 -2.24 8.76
N LEU A 42 -1.56 -1.73 7.82
CA LEU A 42 -0.18 -1.33 8.09
C LEU A 42 -0.08 -0.20 9.13
N ARG A 43 -0.90 0.86 8.98
CA ARG A 43 -0.91 2.00 9.90
C ARG A 43 -1.26 1.61 11.33
N PHE A 44 -2.17 0.65 11.50
CA PHE A 44 -2.56 0.13 12.81
C PHE A 44 -1.71 -1.07 13.26
N LYS A 45 -0.51 -1.23 12.68
CA LYS A 45 0.48 -2.26 13.06
C LYS A 45 -0.03 -3.70 12.90
N ASN A 46 -1.10 -3.90 12.13
CA ASN A 46 -1.53 -5.23 11.70
C ASN A 46 -0.74 -5.62 10.43
N TYR A 47 0.55 -5.90 10.61
CA TYR A 47 1.49 -6.20 9.54
C TYR A 47 1.16 -7.50 8.81
N GLU A 48 0.73 -8.50 9.57
CA GLU A 48 0.28 -9.79 9.03
C GLU A 48 -0.96 -9.60 8.16
N GLY A 49 -2.00 -8.92 8.66
CA GLY A 49 -3.20 -8.64 7.89
C GLY A 49 -2.95 -7.74 6.67
N ALA A 50 -2.02 -6.79 6.77
CA ALA A 50 -1.58 -5.99 5.64
C ALA A 50 -0.91 -6.85 4.55
N SER A 51 -0.02 -7.74 4.97
CA SER A 51 0.72 -8.64 4.07
C SER A 51 -0.20 -9.67 3.42
N TYR A 52 -1.10 -10.28 4.20
CA TYR A 52 -2.11 -11.23 3.72
C TYR A 52 -2.96 -10.60 2.62
N LYS A 53 -3.55 -9.42 2.88
CA LYS A 53 -4.34 -8.69 1.87
C LYS A 53 -3.51 -8.38 0.63
N ALA A 54 -2.27 -7.89 0.80
CA ALA A 54 -1.40 -7.56 -0.33
C ALA A 54 -1.08 -8.78 -1.21
N ILE A 55 -0.80 -9.94 -0.60
CA ILE A 55 -0.49 -11.21 -1.29
C ILE A 55 -1.73 -11.81 -1.96
N GLU A 56 -2.89 -11.80 -1.28
CA GLU A 56 -4.13 -12.34 -1.83
C GLU A 56 -4.48 -11.66 -3.16
N TYR A 57 -4.43 -10.32 -3.19
CA TYR A 57 -4.68 -9.56 -4.41
C TYR A 57 -3.58 -9.71 -5.47
N LEU A 58 -2.35 -10.03 -5.07
CA LEU A 58 -1.29 -10.35 -6.02
C LEU A 58 -1.57 -11.66 -6.75
N LYS A 59 -1.99 -12.71 -6.03
CA LYS A 59 -2.35 -13.99 -6.67
C LYS A 59 -3.44 -13.83 -7.72
N LYS A 60 -4.39 -12.90 -7.47
CA LYS A 60 -5.51 -12.62 -8.39
C LYS A 60 -5.13 -11.81 -9.63
N ALA A 61 -4.18 -10.87 -9.51
CA ALA A 61 -3.97 -9.84 -10.54
C ALA A 61 -2.50 -9.48 -10.83
N GLY A 62 -1.55 -10.27 -10.34
CA GLY A 62 -0.12 -10.04 -10.47
C GLY A 62 0.42 -8.89 -9.62
N GLN A 63 1.70 -8.57 -9.87
CA GLN A 63 2.43 -7.50 -9.17
C GLN A 63 1.79 -6.13 -9.42
N CYS A 64 1.70 -5.33 -8.35
CA CYS A 64 1.28 -3.94 -8.45
C CYS A 64 2.21 -3.19 -9.41
N GLY A 65 1.67 -2.29 -10.24
CA GLY A 65 2.43 -1.57 -11.26
C GLY A 65 2.60 -2.30 -12.60
N LYS A 66 2.81 -3.63 -12.62
CA LYS A 66 2.96 -4.38 -13.88
C LYS A 66 1.63 -4.50 -14.64
N ALA A 67 0.56 -4.91 -13.95
CA ALA A 67 -0.79 -4.95 -14.54
C ALA A 67 -1.37 -3.56 -14.83
N CYS A 68 -0.94 -2.53 -14.09
CA CYS A 68 -1.39 -1.16 -14.32
C CYS A 68 -0.69 -0.49 -15.52
N ASN A 69 0.37 -1.08 -16.09
CA ASN A 69 1.27 -0.43 -17.05
C ASN A 69 1.66 1.00 -16.62
N ASN A 70 1.88 1.22 -15.31
CA ASN A 70 2.04 2.54 -14.69
C ASN A 70 0.95 3.59 -15.03
N LYS A 71 -0.20 3.22 -15.62
CA LYS A 71 -1.39 4.07 -15.65
C LYS A 71 -1.82 4.27 -14.20
N MET A 72 -1.49 5.43 -13.66
CA MET A 72 -1.54 5.71 -12.23
C MET A 72 -3.01 5.69 -11.77
N TYR A 73 -3.52 4.54 -11.30
CA TYR A 73 -4.89 4.42 -10.82
C TYR A 73 -4.99 4.86 -9.36
N CYS A 74 -4.77 3.95 -8.43
CA CYS A 74 -4.92 4.17 -6.99
C CYS A 74 -4.09 5.36 -6.48
N GLN A 75 -2.83 5.47 -6.92
CA GLN A 75 -1.92 6.52 -6.45
C GLN A 75 -2.29 7.91 -7.00
N ARG A 76 -2.75 8.01 -8.25
CA ARG A 76 -3.23 9.28 -8.85
C ARG A 76 -4.52 9.75 -8.21
N ASN A 77 -5.40 8.81 -7.87
CA ASN A 77 -6.70 9.11 -7.28
C ASN A 77 -6.63 9.31 -5.75
N CYS A 78 -5.45 9.18 -5.14
CA CYS A 78 -5.29 9.43 -3.70
C CYS A 78 -5.57 10.91 -3.37
N ILE A 79 -6.60 11.16 -2.56
CA ILE A 79 -7.06 12.54 -2.24
C ILE A 79 -5.99 13.36 -1.51
N ARG A 80 -5.08 12.72 -0.77
CA ARG A 80 -3.92 13.37 -0.13
C ARG A 80 -3.03 14.09 -1.14
N GLY A 81 -2.99 13.63 -2.39
CA GLY A 81 -2.28 14.30 -3.49
C GLY A 81 -2.81 15.69 -3.82
N LYS A 82 -4.00 16.07 -3.34
CA LYS A 82 -4.54 17.44 -3.44
C LYS A 82 -4.09 18.34 -2.28
N ILE A 83 -3.44 17.79 -1.25
CA ILE A 83 -2.94 18.54 -0.09
C ILE A 83 -1.44 18.74 -0.21
N ASP A 84 -0.69 17.66 -0.43
CA ASP A 84 0.78 17.71 -0.61
C ASP A 84 1.24 16.74 -1.70
N ARG A 85 1.32 15.45 -1.39
CA ARG A 85 1.69 14.37 -2.30
C ARG A 85 0.88 13.13 -1.97
N SER A 86 0.53 12.37 -3.00
CA SER A 86 -0.15 11.10 -2.82
C SER A 86 0.67 10.14 -1.95
N ILE A 87 -0.04 9.20 -1.33
CA ILE A 87 0.61 8.06 -0.67
C ILE A 87 1.34 7.25 -1.74
N LYS A 88 2.57 6.81 -1.46
CA LYS A 88 3.36 5.92 -2.31
C LYS A 88 2.81 4.48 -2.27
N ILE A 89 1.56 4.31 -2.71
CA ILE A 89 0.78 3.06 -2.63
C ILE A 89 1.54 1.88 -3.26
N LYS A 90 2.20 2.11 -4.41
CA LYS A 90 3.00 1.08 -5.08
C LYS A 90 4.09 0.55 -4.17
N ILE A 91 4.87 1.45 -3.54
CA ILE A 91 5.97 1.08 -2.65
C ILE A 91 5.44 0.33 -1.42
N VAL A 92 4.30 0.77 -0.86
CA VAL A 92 3.68 0.08 0.28
C VAL A 92 3.34 -1.36 -0.07
N GLN A 93 2.62 -1.56 -1.17
CA GLN A 93 2.18 -2.90 -1.58
C GLN A 93 3.33 -3.80 -2.01
N GLU A 94 4.34 -3.27 -2.72
CA GLU A 94 5.53 -4.04 -3.09
C GLU A 94 6.37 -4.46 -1.88
N SER A 95 6.51 -3.58 -0.88
CA SER A 95 7.24 -3.89 0.36
C SER A 95 6.55 -4.99 1.17
N LEU A 96 5.22 -4.94 1.27
CA LEU A 96 4.43 -5.98 1.93
C LEU A 96 4.50 -7.32 1.17
N TYR A 97 4.49 -7.27 -0.17
CA TYR A 97 4.62 -8.48 -0.98
C TYR A 97 6.00 -9.15 -0.83
N LYS A 98 7.08 -8.37 -0.81
CA LYS A 98 8.46 -8.88 -0.73
C LYS A 98 8.83 -9.45 0.64
N GLY A 99 7.92 -9.46 1.62
CA GLY A 99 8.19 -9.97 2.96
C GLY A 99 9.03 -9.06 3.86
N ASN A 100 9.60 -7.97 3.29
CA ASN A 100 10.46 -7.02 4.00
C ASN A 100 9.85 -6.48 5.30
N VAL A 101 8.52 -6.37 5.38
CA VAL A 101 7.84 -5.85 6.56
C VAL A 101 7.67 -6.93 7.63
N TYR A 102 7.39 -8.17 7.22
CA TYR A 102 7.13 -9.28 8.14
C TYR A 102 8.41 -9.81 8.80
N GLU A 103 9.51 -9.89 8.05
CA GLU A 103 10.81 -10.35 8.54
C GLU A 103 11.44 -9.41 9.57
N GLU A 104 11.06 -8.12 9.57
CA GLU A 104 11.61 -7.13 10.51
C GLU A 104 10.87 -7.04 11.86
N VAL A 105 9.68 -7.63 11.96
CA VAL A 105 8.88 -7.67 13.21
C VAL A 105 8.96 -9.01 13.93
N LYS A 106 9.65 -9.99 13.36
CA LYS A 106 10.05 -11.23 14.04
C LYS A 106 11.40 -11.05 14.70
#